data_AF-A0A2D7FYP6-F1
#
_entry.id   AF-A0A2D7FYP6-F1
#
_cell.length_a   1.000
_cell.length_b   1.000
_cell.length_c   1.000
_cell.angle_alpha   90.00
_cell.angle_beta   90.00
_cell.angle_gamma   90.00
#
_symmetry.space_group_name_H-M   'P 1'
#
loop_
_entity.id
_entity.type
_entity.pdbx_description
1 polymer ?
#
loop_
_entity_poly.entity_id
_entity_poly.type
_entity_poly.pdbx_seq_one_letter_code
_entity_poly.pdbx_strand_id
1 'polypeptide(L)'
;MPYIVYKSLVVLMLPFAVLRLFWRSLREPAYRQFIPERFGFRLRSHASDVWVHAVSAGESIAVAPMIERLLTSGQRIVVSTTTPSGRAQLQQQFGERVDICFAPFDAEFAVRRFLRHKQPKLVLLVETEIWPVWIRRCRVEQIPVALVNGRLSAKSFNGYKKLGRLMAQALSSLSQVLVQSESHAERFVALGAHSDRVHALGSIKMDQALPADFKEQVNRIEQRAMGRRLWLAASTHPGEDLPMLKIYQKLREQQTNLRLVIAPRHVHRSGEIKLASEGLGFKTCRISTTTEWSDYDVLVVDVMGQLTAWYGASEVAFVGGSLVPHGGHNFMEAAIAGCAVVTGPHLFNFESLADHFQQAEALCRGSSEQEVADQVFALLNQEDTRLRQVNKADRLVQASRGAIDRSLHQLSPWLPQGGVQ
;
A
#
# COMPACT_ATOMS: atom_id res chain seq x y z
N MET A 1 30.20 10.14 5.25
CA MET A 1 30.22 11.31 4.35
C MET A 1 29.92 12.59 5.14
N PRO A 2 30.69 13.68 4.98
CA PRO A 2 30.35 14.99 5.57
C PRO A 2 29.11 15.62 4.92
N TYR A 3 28.31 16.39 5.69
CA TYR A 3 27.11 17.07 5.17
C TYR A 3 27.41 18.04 4.02
N ILE A 4 28.53 18.77 4.09
CA ILE A 4 28.88 19.74 3.03
C ILE A 4 29.09 19.02 1.69
N VAL A 5 29.78 17.87 1.71
CA VAL A 5 29.98 17.03 0.53
C VAL A 5 28.63 16.56 -0.02
N TYR A 6 27.75 16.05 0.85
CA TYR A 6 26.40 15.65 0.46
C TYR A 6 25.62 16.78 -0.23
N LYS A 7 25.53 17.94 0.42
CA LYS A 7 24.81 19.11 -0.11
C LYS A 7 25.35 19.55 -1.46
N SER A 8 26.68 19.61 -1.61
CA SER A 8 27.32 19.98 -2.88
C SER A 8 27.01 18.96 -3.98
N LEU A 9 27.06 17.66 -3.67
CA LEU A 9 26.70 16.60 -4.62
C LEU A 9 25.23 16.70 -5.04
N VAL A 10 24.30 16.97 -4.10
CA VAL A 10 22.88 17.13 -4.45
C VAL A 10 22.70 18.29 -5.43
N VAL A 11 23.30 19.45 -5.16
CA VAL A 11 23.21 20.62 -6.06
C VAL A 11 23.79 20.31 -7.43
N LEU A 12 24.95 19.66 -7.48
CA LEU A 12 25.60 19.24 -8.73
C LEU A 12 24.73 18.25 -9.53
N MET A 13 23.97 17.41 -8.85
CA MET A 13 23.08 16.41 -9.46
C MET A 13 21.73 16.96 -9.91
N LEU A 14 21.35 18.19 -9.54
CA LEU A 14 20.05 18.78 -9.92
C LEU A 14 19.81 18.87 -11.43
N PRO A 15 20.77 19.31 -12.28
CA PRO A 15 20.58 19.34 -13.72
C PRO A 15 20.30 17.95 -14.29
N PHE A 16 21.00 16.92 -13.79
CA PHE A 16 20.77 15.52 -14.19
C PHE A 16 19.41 15.00 -13.72
N ALA A 17 18.97 15.39 -12.52
CA ALA A 17 17.63 15.04 -12.02
C ALA A 17 16.54 15.65 -12.91
N VAL A 18 16.68 16.92 -13.31
CA VAL A 18 15.75 17.58 -14.23
C VAL A 18 15.78 16.93 -15.61
N LEU A 19 16.98 16.66 -16.16
CA LEU A 19 17.13 15.95 -17.43
C LEU A 19 16.46 14.57 -17.40
N ARG A 20 16.61 13.84 -16.29
CA ARG A 20 15.93 12.55 -16.08
C ARG A 20 14.41 12.71 -16.06
N LEU A 21 13.86 13.76 -15.46
CA LEU A 21 12.42 14.04 -15.50
C LEU A 21 11.95 14.31 -16.93
N PHE A 22 12.70 15.10 -17.71
CA PHE A 22 12.41 15.32 -19.12
C PHE A 22 12.48 14.03 -19.93
N TRP A 23 13.50 13.21 -19.72
CA TRP A 23 13.65 11.93 -20.41
C TRP A 23 12.50 10.96 -20.09
N ARG A 24 12.09 10.85 -18.81
CA ARG A 24 10.90 10.07 -18.43
C ARG A 24 9.62 10.66 -19.04
N SER A 25 9.56 11.98 -19.20
CA SER A 25 8.40 12.65 -19.78
C SER A 25 8.15 12.33 -21.26
N LEU A 26 9.13 11.77 -21.96
CA LEU A 26 8.96 11.24 -23.32
C LEU A 26 7.97 10.08 -23.38
N ARG A 27 7.88 9.28 -22.30
CA ARG A 27 6.90 8.18 -22.17
C ARG A 27 5.69 8.59 -21.34
N GLU A 28 5.91 9.37 -20.28
CA GLU A 28 4.87 9.77 -19.32
C GLU A 28 4.86 11.30 -19.16
N PRO A 29 4.08 12.04 -19.97
CA PRO A 29 4.09 13.51 -19.99
C PRO A 29 3.84 14.19 -18.64
N ALA A 30 3.26 13.50 -17.67
CA ALA A 30 3.04 14.02 -16.33
C ALA A 30 4.35 14.31 -15.56
N TYR A 31 5.48 13.68 -15.91
CA TYR A 31 6.76 13.94 -15.22
C TYR A 31 7.35 15.33 -15.49
N ARG A 32 7.00 15.97 -16.62
CA ARG A 32 7.42 17.36 -16.91
C ARG A 32 6.47 18.41 -16.31
N GLN A 33 5.28 17.99 -15.88
CA GLN A 33 4.35 18.88 -15.22
C GLN A 33 4.86 19.22 -13.81
N PHE A 34 4.59 20.44 -13.36
CA PHE A 34 4.88 20.88 -11.99
C PHE A 34 6.35 20.77 -11.54
N ILE A 35 7.32 20.71 -12.46
CA ILE A 35 8.76 20.80 -12.14
C ILE A 35 9.07 21.98 -11.19
N PRO A 36 8.49 23.18 -11.35
CA PRO A 36 8.73 24.30 -10.44
C PRO A 36 8.44 23.99 -8.97
N GLU A 37 7.46 23.13 -8.65
CA GLU A 37 7.12 22.74 -7.28
C GLU A 37 8.32 22.06 -6.58
N ARG A 38 9.10 21.26 -7.33
CA ARG A 38 10.30 20.56 -6.83
C ARG A 38 11.44 21.51 -6.46
N PHE A 39 11.38 22.76 -6.93
CA PHE A 39 12.30 23.83 -6.54
C PHE A 39 11.68 24.81 -5.53
N GLY A 40 10.50 24.48 -5.02
CA GLY A 40 9.71 25.29 -4.09
C GLY A 40 8.94 26.44 -4.77
N PHE A 41 8.84 26.48 -6.09
CA PHE A 41 8.13 27.54 -6.83
C PHE A 41 6.70 27.10 -7.22
N ARG A 42 5.82 28.07 -7.48
CA ARG A 42 4.43 27.84 -7.90
C ARG A 42 3.64 26.93 -6.96
N LEU A 43 4.02 26.90 -5.68
CA LEU A 43 3.28 26.24 -4.62
C LEU A 43 2.12 27.13 -4.20
N ARG A 44 0.97 26.54 -3.88
CA ARG A 44 -0.07 27.26 -3.14
C ARG A 44 0.47 27.66 -1.76
N SER A 45 0.31 28.93 -1.38
CA SER A 45 0.73 29.42 -0.06
C SER A 45 -0.41 29.21 0.94
N HIS A 46 -0.36 28.09 1.64
CA HIS A 46 -1.29 27.79 2.74
C HIS A 46 -0.50 27.23 3.91
N ALA A 47 -0.68 27.84 5.08
CA ALA A 47 -0.13 27.29 6.31
C ALA A 47 -0.76 25.92 6.58
N SER A 48 0.08 24.93 6.87
CA SER A 48 -0.31 23.57 7.18
C SER A 48 0.10 23.24 8.61
N ASP A 49 -0.68 22.40 9.26
CA ASP A 49 -0.35 21.90 10.58
C ASP A 49 0.59 20.69 10.45
N VAL A 50 0.33 19.81 9.48
CA VAL A 50 1.14 18.62 9.21
C VAL A 50 1.55 18.54 7.74
N TRP A 51 2.84 18.32 7.50
CA TRP A 51 3.36 17.93 6.19
C TRP A 51 3.63 16.42 6.16
N VAL A 52 2.89 15.69 5.35
CA VAL A 52 3.11 14.25 5.11
C VAL A 52 3.85 14.04 3.80
N HIS A 53 4.95 13.29 3.82
CA HIS A 53 5.70 12.92 2.62
C HIS A 53 5.60 11.42 2.32
N ALA A 54 4.94 11.08 1.22
CA ALA A 54 4.81 9.73 0.69
C ALA A 54 5.36 9.68 -0.75
N VAL A 55 6.50 9.02 -0.96
CA VAL A 55 7.32 9.11 -2.18
C VAL A 55 6.60 8.55 -3.40
N SER A 56 5.77 7.52 -3.19
CA SER A 56 5.15 6.68 -4.22
C SER A 56 3.64 6.54 -4.06
N ALA A 57 2.98 5.96 -5.07
CA ALA A 57 1.55 5.62 -5.00
C ALA A 57 1.24 4.59 -3.89
N GLY A 58 2.09 3.56 -3.73
CA GLY A 58 1.91 2.55 -2.69
C GLY A 58 2.02 3.13 -1.27
N GLU A 59 2.93 4.08 -1.06
CA GLU A 59 3.02 4.81 0.21
C GLU A 59 1.86 5.77 0.42
N SER A 60 1.39 6.43 -0.65
CA SER A 60 0.23 7.32 -0.59
C SER A 60 -1.02 6.57 -0.15
N ILE A 61 -1.24 5.36 -0.68
CA ILE A 61 -2.33 4.46 -0.24
C ILE A 61 -2.13 4.05 1.22
N ALA A 62 -0.91 3.66 1.59
CA ALA A 62 -0.60 3.18 2.93
C ALA A 62 -0.83 4.23 4.03
N VAL A 63 -0.46 5.48 3.79
CA VAL A 63 -0.59 6.56 4.78
C VAL A 63 -1.98 7.22 4.76
N ALA A 64 -2.81 6.93 3.76
CA ALA A 64 -4.10 7.60 3.60
C ALA A 64 -5.04 7.47 4.83
N PRO A 65 -5.17 6.31 5.51
CA PRO A 65 -6.00 6.23 6.71
C PRO A 65 -5.48 7.09 7.87
N MET A 66 -4.15 7.27 7.97
CA MET A 66 -3.55 8.20 8.94
C MET A 66 -3.87 9.65 8.59
N ILE A 67 -3.79 10.02 7.30
CA ILE A 67 -4.18 11.35 6.81
C ILE A 67 -5.66 11.62 7.14
N GLU A 68 -6.54 10.66 6.90
CA GLU A 68 -7.98 10.81 7.17
C GLU A 68 -8.24 11.08 8.67
N ARG A 69 -7.58 10.34 9.58
CA ARG A 69 -7.69 10.61 11.03
C ARG A 69 -7.18 11.99 11.42
N LEU A 70 -6.07 12.44 10.82
CA LEU A 70 -5.54 13.79 11.04
C LEU A 70 -6.52 14.86 10.54
N LEU A 71 -7.15 14.66 9.37
CA LEU A 71 -8.21 15.55 8.86
C LEU A 71 -9.42 15.58 9.79
N THR A 72 -9.89 14.43 10.25
CA THR A 72 -11.02 14.35 11.20
C THR A 72 -10.71 15.05 12.52
N SER A 73 -9.43 15.08 12.94
CA SER A 73 -8.98 15.84 14.12
C SER A 73 -8.80 17.34 13.87
N GLY A 74 -9.18 17.85 12.70
CA GLY A 74 -9.15 19.28 12.35
C GLY A 74 -7.79 19.80 11.83
N GLN A 75 -6.85 18.93 11.50
CA GLN A 75 -5.52 19.34 11.02
C GLN A 75 -5.57 19.77 9.55
N ARG A 76 -4.87 20.86 9.21
CA ARG A 76 -4.62 21.22 7.81
C ARG A 76 -3.39 20.48 7.31
N ILE A 77 -3.53 19.74 6.21
CA ILE A 77 -2.49 18.81 5.75
C ILE A 77 -2.00 19.20 4.36
N VAL A 78 -0.67 19.24 4.22
CA VAL A 78 -0.01 19.19 2.91
C VAL A 78 0.59 17.81 2.71
N VAL A 79 0.33 17.20 1.55
CA VAL A 79 0.88 15.89 1.19
C VAL A 79 1.79 16.06 -0.02
N SER A 80 3.06 15.67 0.13
CA SER A 80 4.01 15.70 -0.97
C SER A 80 4.37 14.30 -1.45
N THR A 81 4.54 14.16 -2.77
CA THR A 81 4.98 12.92 -3.42
C THR A 81 6.06 13.20 -4.45
N THR A 82 6.69 12.17 -5.01
CA THR A 82 7.67 12.34 -6.10
C THR A 82 7.20 11.80 -7.45
N THR A 83 6.09 11.06 -7.46
CA THR A 83 5.60 10.33 -8.65
C THR A 83 4.26 10.88 -9.15
N PRO A 84 4.03 10.98 -10.48
CA PRO A 84 2.73 11.36 -11.01
C PRO A 84 1.60 10.44 -10.57
N SER A 85 1.86 9.13 -10.46
CA SER A 85 0.89 8.15 -9.96
C SER A 85 0.53 8.39 -8.50
N GLY A 86 1.50 8.71 -7.63
CA GLY A 86 1.24 9.12 -6.26
C GLY A 86 0.36 10.36 -6.19
N ARG A 87 0.61 11.36 -7.04
CA ARG A 87 -0.20 12.58 -7.09
C ARG A 87 -1.63 12.28 -7.53
N ALA A 88 -1.82 11.48 -8.58
CA ALA A 88 -3.14 11.09 -9.07
C ALA A 88 -3.93 10.32 -8.00
N GLN A 89 -3.28 9.39 -7.30
CA GLN A 89 -3.88 8.64 -6.20
C GLN A 89 -4.36 9.55 -5.07
N LEU A 90 -3.52 10.49 -4.63
CA LEU A 90 -3.87 11.46 -3.60
C LEU A 90 -5.02 12.37 -4.05
N GLN A 91 -5.01 12.81 -5.31
CA GLN A 91 -6.05 13.67 -5.88
C GLN A 91 -7.39 12.94 -5.94
N GLN A 92 -7.39 11.67 -6.34
CA GLN A 92 -8.58 10.84 -6.38
C GLN A 92 -9.18 10.63 -4.98
N GLN A 93 -8.33 10.44 -3.98
CA GLN A 93 -8.76 10.08 -2.62
C GLN A 93 -9.14 11.28 -1.75
N PHE A 94 -8.41 12.39 -1.85
CA PHE A 94 -8.58 13.53 -0.97
C PHE A 94 -9.12 14.78 -1.67
N GLY A 95 -9.01 14.86 -3.00
CA GLY A 95 -9.48 16.02 -3.75
C GLY A 95 -8.82 17.32 -3.24
N GLU A 96 -9.65 18.29 -2.86
CA GLU A 96 -9.20 19.57 -2.30
C GLU A 96 -9.09 19.57 -0.77
N ARG A 97 -9.39 18.45 -0.09
CA ARG A 97 -9.30 18.35 1.39
C ARG A 97 -7.86 18.43 1.90
N VAL A 98 -6.88 18.16 1.04
CA VAL A 98 -5.44 18.29 1.34
C VAL A 98 -4.74 19.07 0.23
N ASP A 99 -3.68 19.77 0.58
CA ASP A 99 -2.82 20.42 -0.41
C ASP A 99 -1.82 19.41 -0.98
N ILE A 100 -1.93 19.10 -2.28
CA ILE A 100 -1.11 18.07 -2.93
C ILE A 100 -0.06 18.74 -3.82
N CYS A 101 1.21 18.40 -3.60
CA CYS A 101 2.32 18.92 -4.40
C CYS A 101 3.43 17.89 -4.63
N PHE A 102 4.34 18.17 -5.56
CA PHE A 102 5.60 17.44 -5.61
C PHE A 102 6.53 17.90 -4.49
N ALA A 103 7.24 16.92 -3.93
CA ALA A 103 8.26 17.13 -2.92
C ALA A 103 9.41 18.01 -3.46
N PRO A 104 9.92 18.96 -2.66
CA PRO A 104 11.10 19.74 -3.04
C PRO A 104 12.31 18.81 -3.14
N PHE A 105 13.20 19.06 -4.10
CA PHE A 105 14.51 18.39 -4.08
C PHE A 105 15.21 18.67 -2.75
N ASP A 106 16.08 17.76 -2.30
CA ASP A 106 16.86 17.87 -1.05
C ASP A 106 18.00 18.91 -1.16
N ALA A 107 17.68 20.05 -1.77
CA ALA A 107 18.54 21.19 -1.96
C ALA A 107 18.07 22.33 -1.07
N GLU A 108 18.99 22.91 -0.32
CA GLU A 108 18.72 23.89 0.74
C GLU A 108 17.76 25.01 0.30
N PHE A 109 17.96 25.57 -0.90
CA PHE A 109 17.16 26.68 -1.41
C PHE A 109 15.72 26.26 -1.76
N ALA A 110 15.52 25.02 -2.21
CA ALA A 110 14.21 24.49 -2.57
C ALA A 110 13.42 24.18 -1.29
N VAL A 111 14.06 23.51 -0.34
CA VAL A 111 13.48 23.17 0.97
C VAL A 111 13.10 24.42 1.74
N ARG A 112 14.01 25.40 1.85
CA ARG A 112 13.73 26.68 2.53
C ARG A 112 12.54 27.40 1.91
N ARG A 113 12.44 27.40 0.58
CA ARG A 113 11.31 28.01 -0.11
C ARG A 113 10.03 27.22 0.18
N PHE A 114 10.06 25.90 0.14
CA PHE A 114 8.92 25.04 0.45
C PHE A 114 8.38 25.30 1.87
N LEU A 115 9.25 25.23 2.88
CA LEU A 115 8.88 25.46 4.28
C LEU A 115 8.31 26.85 4.49
N ARG A 116 8.84 27.88 3.82
CA ARG A 116 8.28 29.24 3.88
C ARG A 116 6.85 29.35 3.32
N HIS A 117 6.50 28.59 2.29
CA HIS A 117 5.15 28.62 1.69
C HIS A 117 4.15 27.77 2.47
N LYS A 118 4.59 26.62 3.00
CA LYS A 118 3.71 25.63 3.65
C LYS A 118 3.64 25.76 5.17
N GLN A 119 4.67 26.33 5.79
CA GLN A 119 4.79 26.57 7.23
C GLN A 119 4.31 25.40 8.10
N PRO A 120 4.77 24.15 7.85
CA PRO A 120 4.31 23.00 8.61
C PRO A 120 4.77 23.09 10.06
N LYS A 121 3.92 22.65 11.00
CA LYS A 121 4.28 22.54 12.42
C LYS A 121 4.83 21.16 12.78
N LEU A 122 4.55 20.15 11.95
CA LEU A 122 5.07 18.79 12.06
C LEU A 122 5.34 18.22 10.67
N VAL A 123 6.46 17.51 10.50
CA VAL A 123 6.77 16.77 9.26
C VAL A 123 6.75 15.27 9.52
N LEU A 124 5.98 14.53 8.72
CA LEU A 124 5.91 13.08 8.73
C LEU A 124 6.55 12.52 7.46
N LEU A 125 7.66 11.81 7.62
CA LEU A 125 8.33 11.08 6.55
C LEU A 125 7.83 9.63 6.58
N VAL A 126 7.27 9.12 5.48
CA VAL A 126 6.71 7.77 5.44
C VAL A 126 7.79 6.75 5.01
N GLU A 127 7.84 5.60 5.68
CA GLU A 127 8.76 4.48 5.38
C GLU A 127 10.26 4.74 5.53
N THR A 128 11.01 4.91 4.43
CA THR A 128 12.50 4.98 4.44
C THR A 128 12.99 6.27 3.78
N GLU A 129 12.20 7.34 3.87
CA GLU A 129 12.49 8.63 3.26
C GLU A 129 13.39 9.49 4.15
N ILE A 130 14.67 9.13 4.25
CA ILE A 130 15.67 9.91 5.00
C ILE A 130 16.27 10.99 4.09
N TRP A 131 15.84 12.24 4.28
CA TRP A 131 16.26 13.42 3.51
C TRP A 131 17.13 14.36 4.37
N PRO A 132 18.47 14.27 4.32
CA PRO A 132 19.35 15.00 5.24
C PRO A 132 19.21 16.52 5.20
N VAL A 133 18.97 17.12 4.02
CA VAL A 133 18.80 18.58 3.95
C VAL A 133 17.43 18.99 4.49
N TRP A 134 16.36 18.24 4.21
CA TRP A 134 15.05 18.46 4.82
C TRP A 134 15.13 18.42 6.34
N ILE A 135 15.65 17.32 6.89
CA ILE A 135 15.73 17.10 8.35
C ILE A 135 16.56 18.20 9.01
N ARG A 136 17.73 18.53 8.43
CA ARG A 136 18.56 19.60 8.96
C ARG A 136 17.86 20.95 8.92
N ARG A 137 17.10 21.25 7.85
CA ARG A 137 16.39 22.52 7.71
C ARG A 137 15.24 22.65 8.69
N CYS A 138 14.43 21.60 8.84
CA CYS A 138 13.37 21.54 9.84
C CYS A 138 13.93 21.77 11.24
N ARG A 139 15.08 21.15 11.58
CA ARG A 139 15.77 21.39 12.86
C ARG A 139 16.17 22.85 13.07
N VAL A 140 16.68 23.53 12.03
CA VAL A 140 17.03 24.96 12.12
C VAL A 140 15.79 25.83 12.34
N GLU A 141 14.67 25.45 11.71
CA GLU A 141 13.39 26.15 11.83
C GLU A 141 12.55 25.66 13.03
N GLN A 142 13.12 24.79 13.90
CA GLN A 142 12.47 24.20 15.08
C GLN A 142 11.18 23.42 14.75
N ILE A 143 11.08 22.86 13.55
CA ILE A 143 9.97 22.02 13.12
C ILE A 143 10.29 20.57 13.46
N PRO A 144 9.50 19.89 14.31
CA PRO A 144 9.66 18.47 14.61
C PRO A 144 9.49 17.62 13.35
N VAL A 145 10.31 16.58 13.24
CA VAL A 145 10.27 15.62 12.12
C VAL A 145 10.15 14.22 12.69
N ALA A 146 9.15 13.47 12.25
CA ALA A 146 8.97 12.08 12.61
C ALA A 146 9.04 11.19 11.37
N LEU A 147 9.71 10.05 11.51
CA LEU A 147 9.57 8.94 10.57
C LEU A 147 8.40 8.08 11.02
N VAL A 148 7.45 7.81 10.12
CA VAL A 148 6.28 6.96 10.38
C VAL A 148 6.28 5.73 9.49
N ASN A 149 5.78 4.62 10.02
CA ASN A 149 5.80 3.32 9.35
C ASN A 149 7.20 2.91 8.86
N GLY A 150 8.22 3.30 9.63
CA GLY A 150 9.62 3.18 9.31
C GLY A 150 10.03 1.73 9.03
N ARG A 151 10.71 1.52 7.91
CA ARG A 151 11.27 0.22 7.56
C ARG A 151 12.68 0.37 7.05
N LEU A 152 13.48 -0.65 7.30
CA LEU A 152 14.87 -0.68 6.88
C LEU A 152 15.31 -2.12 6.66
N SER A 153 15.38 -2.54 5.40
CA SER A 153 15.89 -3.86 5.03
C SER A 153 17.39 -3.97 5.32
N ALA A 154 17.92 -5.19 5.40
CA ALA A 154 19.36 -5.42 5.59
C ALA A 154 20.20 -4.77 4.47
N LYS A 155 19.71 -4.84 3.22
CA LYS A 155 20.35 -4.19 2.07
C LYS A 155 20.40 -2.67 2.23
N SER A 156 19.27 -2.05 2.57
CA SER A 156 19.21 -0.60 2.78
C SER A 156 20.06 -0.16 3.97
N PHE A 157 20.01 -0.90 5.09
CA PHE A 157 20.85 -0.66 6.25
C PHE A 157 22.34 -0.63 5.87
N ASN A 158 22.83 -1.62 5.13
CA ASN A 158 24.21 -1.66 4.66
C ASN A 158 24.55 -0.48 3.72
N GLY A 159 23.60 -0.02 2.91
CA GLY A 159 23.75 1.18 2.09
C GLY A 159 23.89 2.45 2.93
N TYR A 160 22.97 2.68 3.87
CA TYR A 160 22.97 3.85 4.75
C TYR A 160 24.16 3.86 5.72
N LYS A 161 24.60 2.69 6.19
CA LYS A 161 25.78 2.55 7.06
C LYS A 161 27.04 3.14 6.41
N LYS A 162 27.18 3.03 5.09
CA LYS A 162 28.31 3.64 4.33
C LYS A 162 28.31 5.16 4.37
N LEU A 163 27.14 5.80 4.51
CA LEU A 163 27.03 7.25 4.62
C LEU A 163 27.49 7.75 6.00
N GLY A 164 27.55 6.87 7.01
CA GLY A 164 28.15 7.09 8.32
C GLY A 164 27.58 8.31 9.04
N ARG A 165 28.46 9.26 9.38
CA ARG A 165 28.11 10.49 10.13
C ARG A 165 26.92 11.27 9.56
N LEU A 166 26.70 11.28 8.24
CA LEU A 166 25.55 11.96 7.63
C LEU A 166 24.22 11.37 8.11
N MET A 167 24.12 10.04 8.12
CA MET A 167 22.91 9.35 8.55
C MET A 167 22.72 9.44 10.06
N ALA A 168 23.81 9.27 10.82
CA ALA A 168 23.75 9.44 12.27
C ALA A 168 23.24 10.85 12.66
N GLN A 169 23.72 11.91 11.98
CA GLN A 169 23.25 13.28 12.22
C GLN A 169 21.79 13.50 11.80
N ALA A 170 21.37 12.93 10.67
CA ALA A 170 19.98 13.02 10.22
C ALA A 170 19.03 12.30 11.19
N LEU A 171 19.32 11.03 11.51
CA LEU A 171 18.47 10.19 12.36
C LEU A 171 18.40 10.68 13.81
N SER A 172 19.51 11.12 14.40
CA SER A 172 19.51 11.73 15.75
C SER A 172 18.73 13.04 15.82
N SER A 173 18.49 13.70 14.69
CA SER A 173 17.70 14.94 14.62
C SER A 173 16.20 14.69 14.52
N LEU A 174 15.75 13.44 14.33
CA LEU A 174 14.33 13.10 14.32
C LEU A 174 13.75 13.18 15.74
N SER A 175 12.53 13.70 15.83
CA SER A 175 11.74 13.79 17.04
C SER A 175 11.15 12.42 17.43
N GLN A 176 10.74 11.64 16.43
CA GLN A 176 10.26 10.27 16.58
C GLN A 176 10.66 9.41 15.39
N VAL A 177 10.88 8.12 15.63
CA VAL A 177 11.17 7.09 14.63
C VAL A 177 10.26 5.90 14.89
N LEU A 178 9.08 5.94 14.28
CA LEU A 178 8.02 4.96 14.48
C LEU A 178 8.14 3.88 13.40
N VAL A 179 8.51 2.66 13.79
CA VAL A 179 8.91 1.59 12.87
C VAL A 179 7.97 0.39 12.91
N GLN A 180 8.06 -0.47 11.89
CA GLN A 180 7.14 -1.60 11.72
C GLN A 180 7.44 -2.77 12.67
N SER A 181 8.68 -2.96 13.11
CA SER A 181 9.09 -4.08 13.97
C SER A 181 10.35 -3.76 14.76
N GLU A 182 10.62 -4.56 15.80
CA GLU A 182 11.84 -4.43 16.63
C GLU A 182 13.11 -4.58 15.78
N SER A 183 13.12 -5.51 14.82
CA SER A 183 14.27 -5.66 13.91
C SER A 183 14.59 -4.40 13.10
N HIS A 184 13.58 -3.56 12.80
CA HIS A 184 13.79 -2.27 12.18
C HIS A 184 14.28 -1.25 13.20
N ALA A 185 13.74 -1.26 14.42
CA ALA A 185 14.16 -0.38 15.51
C ALA A 185 15.67 -0.52 15.77
N GLU A 186 16.15 -1.75 15.93
CA GLU A 186 17.57 -2.07 16.12
C GLU A 186 18.44 -1.48 15.00
N ARG A 187 18.02 -1.62 13.74
CA ARG A 187 18.77 -1.10 12.58
C ARG A 187 18.79 0.43 12.55
N PHE A 188 17.69 1.10 12.90
CA PHE A 188 17.66 2.57 12.99
C PHE A 188 18.54 3.09 14.13
N VAL A 189 18.50 2.45 15.30
CA VAL A 189 19.38 2.76 16.44
C VAL A 189 20.85 2.58 16.03
N ALA A 190 21.18 1.45 15.38
CA ALA A 190 22.54 1.18 14.90
C ALA A 190 23.04 2.17 13.83
N LEU A 191 22.14 2.87 13.11
CA LEU A 191 22.50 3.96 12.20
C LEU A 191 22.63 5.33 12.87
N GLY A 192 22.27 5.46 14.15
CA GLY A 192 22.41 6.67 14.96
C GLY A 192 21.10 7.38 15.31
N ALA A 193 19.94 6.71 15.20
CA ALA A 193 18.73 7.19 15.84
C ALA A 193 18.84 7.05 17.38
N HIS A 194 18.23 7.97 18.11
CA HIS A 194 18.17 7.89 19.58
C HIS A 194 17.17 6.82 20.02
N SER A 195 17.60 5.87 20.86
CA SER A 195 16.79 4.70 21.23
C SER A 195 15.51 5.05 21.99
N ASP A 196 15.51 6.14 22.77
CA ASP A 196 14.33 6.69 23.46
C ASP A 196 13.26 7.28 22.52
N ARG A 197 13.59 7.46 21.23
CA ARG A 197 12.70 8.00 20.20
C ARG A 197 12.33 6.97 19.13
N VAL A 198 12.78 5.73 19.28
CA VAL A 198 12.51 4.66 18.32
C VAL A 198 11.48 3.72 18.92
N HIS A 199 10.35 3.56 18.26
CA HIS A 199 9.26 2.73 18.74
C HIS A 199 8.77 1.78 17.66
N ALA A 200 8.76 0.47 17.94
CA ALA A 200 8.15 -0.53 17.07
C ALA A 200 6.63 -0.54 17.31
N LEU A 201 5.88 0.05 16.39
CA LEU A 201 4.42 0.24 16.54
C LEU A 201 3.59 -0.63 15.60
N GLY A 202 4.21 -1.44 14.74
CA GLY A 202 3.52 -2.23 13.72
C GLY A 202 3.39 -1.47 12.39
N SER A 203 2.91 -2.17 11.36
CA SER A 203 2.78 -1.60 10.01
C SER A 203 1.41 -0.94 9.81
N ILE A 204 1.39 0.36 9.47
CA ILE A 204 0.13 1.05 9.15
C ILE A 204 -0.56 0.43 7.92
N LYS A 205 0.18 -0.26 7.05
CA LYS A 205 -0.38 -0.98 5.88
C LYS A 205 -1.30 -2.12 6.28
N MET A 206 -1.08 -2.70 7.46
CA MET A 206 -1.87 -3.79 8.00
C MET A 206 -2.98 -3.32 8.94
N ASP A 207 -3.00 -2.03 9.28
CA ASP A 207 -4.00 -1.41 10.14
C ASP A 207 -5.23 -0.95 9.34
N GLN A 208 -5.78 -1.86 8.53
CA GLN A 208 -7.01 -1.65 7.77
C GLN A 208 -8.18 -2.28 8.54
N ALA A 209 -9.25 -1.50 8.73
CA ALA A 209 -10.48 -1.99 9.35
C ALA A 209 -11.41 -2.59 8.29
N LEU A 210 -12.12 -3.64 8.66
CA LEU A 210 -13.25 -4.15 7.86
C LEU A 210 -14.41 -3.14 7.92
N PRO A 211 -15.19 -2.98 6.83
CA PRO A 211 -16.42 -2.18 6.84
C PRO A 211 -17.39 -2.60 7.95
N ALA A 212 -18.17 -1.67 8.48
CA ALA A 212 -19.10 -1.93 9.57
C ALA A 212 -20.16 -2.99 9.21
N ASP A 213 -20.58 -3.03 7.95
CA ASP A 213 -21.54 -3.97 7.38
C ASP A 213 -20.89 -5.25 6.82
N PHE A 214 -19.58 -5.44 7.00
CA PHE A 214 -18.82 -6.57 6.45
C PHE A 214 -19.48 -7.93 6.73
N LYS A 215 -19.81 -8.21 8.00
CA LYS A 215 -20.44 -9.49 8.39
C LYS A 215 -21.79 -9.70 7.74
N GLU A 216 -22.59 -8.64 7.63
CA GLU A 216 -23.89 -8.70 6.97
C GLU A 216 -23.74 -9.00 5.47
N GLN A 217 -22.78 -8.35 4.80
CA GLN A 217 -22.49 -8.61 3.39
C GLN A 217 -22.00 -10.05 3.15
N VAL A 218 -21.10 -10.56 3.99
CA VAL A 218 -20.62 -11.95 3.93
C VAL A 218 -21.78 -12.94 4.09
N ASN A 219 -22.60 -12.79 5.13
CA ASN A 219 -23.76 -13.66 5.36
C ASN A 219 -24.72 -13.69 4.16
N ARG A 220 -24.95 -12.54 3.51
CA ARG A 220 -25.79 -12.46 2.30
C ARG A 220 -25.19 -13.24 1.13
N ILE A 221 -23.87 -13.20 0.96
CA ILE A 221 -23.17 -13.95 -0.10
C ILE A 221 -23.25 -15.46 0.21
N GLU A 222 -22.99 -15.87 1.44
CA GLU A 222 -23.02 -17.28 1.85
C GLU A 222 -24.43 -17.89 1.70
N GLN A 223 -25.47 -17.16 2.09
CA GLN A 223 -26.87 -17.59 1.90
C GLN A 223 -27.19 -17.86 0.43
N ARG A 224 -26.79 -16.95 -0.46
CA ARG A 224 -26.99 -17.09 -1.91
C ARG A 224 -26.10 -18.16 -2.53
N ALA A 225 -24.94 -18.44 -1.93
CA ALA A 225 -24.07 -19.53 -2.36
C ALA A 225 -24.68 -20.92 -2.08
N MET A 226 -25.66 -21.02 -1.17
CA MET A 226 -26.41 -22.25 -0.84
C MET A 226 -25.49 -23.43 -0.51
N GLY A 227 -24.48 -23.20 0.33
CA GLY A 227 -23.55 -24.23 0.78
C GLY A 227 -22.48 -24.64 -0.25
N ARG A 228 -22.45 -24.02 -1.44
CA ARG A 228 -21.35 -24.17 -2.39
C ARG A 228 -20.13 -23.40 -1.90
N ARG A 229 -18.96 -24.04 -2.00
CA ARG A 229 -17.67 -23.46 -1.63
C ARG A 229 -17.28 -22.42 -2.68
N LEU A 230 -16.74 -21.28 -2.25
CA LEU A 230 -16.32 -20.21 -3.15
C LEU A 230 -14.79 -20.12 -3.25
N TRP A 231 -14.29 -20.10 -4.48
CA TRP A 231 -12.92 -19.71 -4.80
C TRP A 231 -12.95 -18.39 -5.58
N LEU A 232 -12.24 -17.39 -5.09
CA LEU A 232 -12.23 -16.05 -5.66
C LEU A 232 -10.97 -15.79 -6.49
N ALA A 233 -11.13 -15.32 -7.72
CA ALA A 233 -10.11 -14.64 -8.49
C ALA A 233 -10.36 -13.13 -8.43
N ALA A 234 -9.62 -12.44 -7.56
CA ALA A 234 -9.82 -11.04 -7.21
C ALA A 234 -8.93 -10.09 -8.01
N SER A 235 -9.49 -8.97 -8.45
CA SER A 235 -8.80 -7.91 -9.19
C SER A 235 -8.04 -8.41 -10.43
N THR A 236 -8.61 -9.34 -11.18
CA THR A 236 -7.98 -9.91 -12.39
C THR A 236 -7.81 -8.88 -13.50
N HIS A 237 -6.74 -9.06 -14.28
CA HIS A 237 -6.41 -8.28 -15.48
C HIS A 237 -6.49 -9.12 -16.77
N PRO A 238 -6.49 -8.47 -17.95
CA PRO A 238 -6.31 -9.18 -19.21
C PRO A 238 -5.10 -10.11 -19.16
N GLY A 239 -5.32 -11.38 -19.54
CA GLY A 239 -4.31 -12.44 -19.44
C GLY A 239 -4.44 -13.31 -18.18
N GLU A 240 -5.22 -12.94 -17.17
CA GLU A 240 -5.40 -13.73 -15.94
C GLU A 240 -6.74 -14.47 -15.87
N ASP A 241 -7.79 -13.95 -16.51
CA ASP A 241 -9.14 -14.54 -16.42
C ASP A 241 -9.22 -15.96 -17.01
N LEU A 242 -8.64 -16.15 -18.20
CA LEU A 242 -8.65 -17.45 -18.88
C LEU A 242 -7.83 -18.51 -18.11
N PRO A 243 -6.62 -18.22 -17.59
CA PRO A 243 -5.93 -19.12 -16.66
C PRO A 243 -6.81 -19.54 -15.46
N MET A 244 -7.50 -18.61 -14.82
CA MET A 244 -8.37 -18.93 -13.68
C MET A 244 -9.52 -19.86 -14.07
N LEU A 245 -10.17 -19.60 -15.21
CA LEU A 245 -11.22 -20.47 -15.75
C LEU A 245 -10.71 -21.89 -16.06
N LYS A 246 -9.51 -22.02 -16.63
CA LYS A 246 -8.88 -23.32 -16.92
C LYS A 246 -8.52 -24.10 -15.65
N ILE A 247 -8.01 -23.41 -14.64
CA ILE A 247 -7.74 -24.02 -13.32
C ILE A 247 -9.05 -24.49 -12.70
N TYR A 248 -10.11 -23.69 -12.78
CA TYR A 248 -11.43 -24.07 -12.27
C TYR A 248 -12.00 -25.30 -12.98
N GLN A 249 -11.83 -25.40 -14.31
CA GLN A 249 -12.23 -26.57 -15.08
C GLN A 249 -11.63 -27.86 -14.51
N LYS A 250 -10.31 -27.86 -14.25
CA LYS A 250 -9.62 -29.02 -13.64
C LYS A 250 -10.08 -29.29 -12.21
N LEU A 251 -10.26 -28.25 -11.40
CA LEU A 251 -10.69 -28.40 -10.00
C LEU A 251 -12.09 -29.01 -9.89
N ARG A 252 -13.01 -28.60 -10.77
CA ARG A 252 -14.41 -29.04 -10.72
C ARG A 252 -14.58 -30.55 -10.99
N GLU A 253 -13.64 -31.18 -11.70
CA GLU A 253 -13.63 -32.64 -11.90
C GLU A 253 -13.58 -33.40 -10.56
N GLN A 254 -12.96 -32.82 -9.54
CA GLN A 254 -12.83 -33.41 -8.20
C GLN A 254 -13.69 -32.69 -7.14
N GLN A 255 -14.11 -31.45 -7.41
CA GLN A 255 -14.79 -30.55 -6.47
C GLN A 255 -16.11 -30.04 -7.07
N THR A 256 -17.12 -30.91 -7.17
CA THR A 256 -18.42 -30.55 -7.79
C THR A 256 -19.18 -29.46 -7.03
N ASN A 257 -18.92 -29.31 -5.72
CA ASN A 257 -19.52 -28.28 -4.87
C ASN A 257 -18.78 -26.91 -4.93
N LEU A 258 -17.67 -26.80 -5.66
CA LEU A 258 -16.92 -25.56 -5.80
C LEU A 258 -17.57 -24.63 -6.84
N ARG A 259 -17.48 -23.32 -6.62
CA ARG A 259 -17.89 -22.27 -7.54
C ARG A 259 -16.78 -21.23 -7.66
N LEU A 260 -16.48 -20.83 -8.89
CA LEU A 260 -15.51 -19.77 -9.17
C LEU A 260 -16.21 -18.41 -9.11
N VAL A 261 -15.60 -17.46 -8.43
CA VAL A 261 -15.98 -16.05 -8.45
C VAL A 261 -14.86 -15.27 -9.12
N ILE A 262 -15.14 -14.49 -10.15
CA ILE A 262 -14.16 -13.61 -10.80
C ILE A 262 -14.57 -12.16 -10.55
N ALA A 263 -13.71 -11.41 -9.88
CA ALA A 263 -13.86 -9.98 -9.69
C ALA A 263 -12.80 -9.23 -10.49
N PRO A 264 -13.08 -8.76 -11.73
CA PRO A 264 -12.10 -8.06 -12.53
C PRO A 264 -11.69 -6.73 -11.90
N ARG A 265 -10.44 -6.32 -12.13
CA ARG A 265 -9.97 -4.98 -11.71
C ARG A 265 -10.81 -3.86 -12.32
N HIS A 266 -11.33 -4.08 -13.53
CA HIS A 266 -12.18 -3.16 -14.25
C HIS A 266 -13.51 -3.82 -14.64
N VAL A 267 -14.61 -3.37 -14.01
CA VAL A 267 -15.95 -3.97 -14.17
C VAL A 267 -16.50 -3.97 -15.60
N HIS A 268 -16.04 -3.07 -16.48
CA HIS A 268 -16.46 -3.08 -17.90
C HIS A 268 -16.07 -4.37 -18.63
N ARG A 269 -15.08 -5.12 -18.12
CA ARG A 269 -14.63 -6.41 -18.67
C ARG A 269 -15.55 -7.58 -18.32
N SER A 270 -16.54 -7.37 -17.46
CA SER A 270 -17.39 -8.47 -16.97
C SER A 270 -18.14 -9.20 -18.08
N GLY A 271 -18.48 -8.51 -19.17
CA GLY A 271 -19.09 -9.12 -20.35
C GLY A 271 -18.13 -10.05 -21.11
N GLU A 272 -16.89 -9.61 -21.34
CA GLU A 272 -15.81 -10.40 -21.95
C GLU A 272 -15.56 -11.68 -21.14
N ILE A 273 -15.45 -11.56 -19.81
CA ILE A 273 -15.18 -12.68 -18.92
C ILE A 273 -16.33 -13.68 -18.93
N LYS A 274 -17.59 -13.20 -18.93
CA LYS A 274 -18.78 -14.05 -19.05
C LYS A 274 -18.73 -14.86 -20.34
N LEU A 275 -18.46 -14.22 -21.48
CA LEU A 275 -18.38 -14.89 -22.78
C LEU A 275 -17.26 -15.93 -22.83
N ALA A 276 -16.08 -15.61 -22.29
CA ALA A 276 -14.96 -16.56 -22.23
C ALA A 276 -15.29 -17.79 -21.36
N SER A 277 -15.98 -17.58 -20.24
CA SER A 277 -16.44 -18.64 -19.34
C SER A 277 -17.49 -19.53 -19.99
N GLU A 278 -18.48 -18.94 -20.66
CA GLU A 278 -19.51 -19.68 -21.41
C GLU A 278 -18.91 -20.46 -22.59
N GLY A 279 -17.87 -19.94 -23.24
CA GLY A 279 -17.12 -20.64 -24.28
C GLY A 279 -16.40 -21.91 -23.79
N LEU A 280 -16.16 -22.04 -22.48
CA LEU A 280 -15.66 -23.26 -21.85
C LEU A 280 -16.78 -24.18 -21.32
N GLY A 281 -18.04 -23.83 -21.58
CA GLY A 281 -19.22 -24.61 -21.20
C GLY A 281 -19.75 -24.33 -19.80
N PHE A 282 -19.26 -23.30 -19.10
CA PHE A 282 -19.75 -22.95 -17.77
C PHE A 282 -21.03 -22.12 -17.80
N LYS A 283 -22.00 -22.46 -16.95
CA LYS A 283 -23.11 -21.56 -16.66
C LYS A 283 -22.58 -20.35 -15.89
N THR A 284 -22.66 -19.16 -16.48
CA THR A 284 -22.04 -17.96 -15.90
C THR A 284 -23.04 -16.81 -15.77
N CYS A 285 -23.07 -16.17 -14.60
CA CYS A 285 -23.85 -14.94 -14.42
C CYS A 285 -22.99 -13.78 -13.94
N ARG A 286 -23.50 -12.57 -14.17
CA ARG A 286 -23.00 -11.36 -13.52
C ARG A 286 -23.82 -11.11 -12.27
N ILE A 287 -23.20 -10.74 -11.16
CA ILE A 287 -23.91 -10.60 -9.88
C ILE A 287 -24.94 -9.45 -9.91
N SER A 288 -24.75 -8.45 -10.77
CA SER A 288 -25.73 -7.38 -10.98
C SER A 288 -27.02 -7.86 -11.67
N THR A 289 -26.99 -9.01 -12.35
CA THR A 289 -28.11 -9.49 -13.18
C THR A 289 -29.03 -10.48 -12.47
N THR A 290 -28.52 -11.20 -11.47
CA THR A 290 -29.31 -12.16 -10.69
C THR A 290 -28.74 -12.34 -9.29
N THR A 291 -29.63 -12.52 -8.33
CA THR A 291 -29.30 -12.90 -6.94
C THR A 291 -29.42 -14.41 -6.70
N GLU A 292 -30.03 -15.14 -7.63
CA GLU A 292 -30.17 -16.59 -7.59
C GLU A 292 -28.99 -17.25 -8.29
N TRP A 293 -28.15 -17.93 -7.50
CA TRP A 293 -26.88 -18.47 -7.99
C TRP A 293 -26.87 -19.99 -8.15
N SER A 294 -27.89 -20.74 -7.71
CA SER A 294 -27.96 -22.22 -7.69
C SER A 294 -27.31 -22.87 -8.91
N ASP A 295 -27.75 -22.45 -10.08
CA ASP A 295 -27.44 -23.08 -11.35
C ASP A 295 -26.14 -22.61 -11.98
N TYR A 296 -25.47 -21.61 -11.41
CA TYR A 296 -24.27 -21.00 -11.99
C TYR A 296 -23.00 -21.62 -11.44
N ASP A 297 -22.05 -21.85 -12.34
CA ASP A 297 -20.72 -22.38 -12.07
C ASP A 297 -19.71 -21.27 -11.81
N VAL A 298 -19.88 -20.14 -12.50
CA VAL A 298 -19.00 -18.97 -12.42
C VAL A 298 -19.85 -17.73 -12.14
N LEU A 299 -19.43 -16.95 -11.14
CA LEU A 299 -20.01 -15.63 -10.83
C LEU A 299 -19.03 -14.55 -11.22
N VAL A 300 -19.47 -13.56 -11.99
CA VAL A 300 -18.65 -12.39 -12.33
C VAL A 300 -19.11 -11.19 -11.51
N VAL A 301 -18.23 -10.68 -10.65
CA VAL A 301 -18.48 -9.53 -9.77
C VAL A 301 -18.32 -8.24 -10.57
N ASP A 302 -19.44 -7.70 -11.05
CA ASP A 302 -19.48 -6.49 -11.88
C ASP A 302 -19.95 -5.23 -11.13
N VAL A 303 -19.91 -5.28 -9.79
CA VAL A 303 -20.28 -4.20 -8.89
C VAL A 303 -19.06 -3.80 -8.04
N MET A 304 -18.77 -2.50 -7.99
CA MET A 304 -17.66 -1.96 -7.22
C MET A 304 -17.95 -1.97 -5.72
N GLY A 305 -16.89 -2.02 -4.89
CA GLY A 305 -17.00 -1.84 -3.43
C GLY A 305 -17.45 -3.06 -2.63
N GLN A 306 -17.59 -4.24 -3.26
CA GLN A 306 -18.02 -5.48 -2.59
C GLN A 306 -16.88 -6.49 -2.38
N LEU A 307 -15.66 -6.19 -2.85
CA LEU A 307 -14.57 -7.17 -2.93
C LEU A 307 -14.19 -7.76 -1.56
N THR A 308 -14.17 -6.93 -0.51
CA THR A 308 -13.87 -7.37 0.86
C THR A 308 -14.84 -8.45 1.34
N ALA A 309 -16.15 -8.29 1.10
CA ALA A 309 -17.14 -9.30 1.47
C ALA A 309 -16.98 -10.59 0.65
N TRP A 310 -16.60 -10.50 -0.62
CA TRP A 310 -16.28 -11.67 -1.43
C TRP A 310 -15.05 -12.43 -0.90
N TYR A 311 -14.03 -11.73 -0.38
CA TYR A 311 -12.95 -12.40 0.33
C TYR A 311 -13.47 -13.14 1.56
N GLY A 312 -14.29 -12.47 2.39
CA GLY A 312 -14.82 -13.07 3.62
C GLY A 312 -15.69 -14.32 3.41
N ALA A 313 -16.40 -14.38 2.29
CA ALA A 313 -17.23 -15.55 1.92
C ALA A 313 -16.46 -16.64 1.13
N SER A 314 -15.18 -16.41 0.81
CA SER A 314 -14.36 -17.34 0.01
C SER A 314 -13.31 -18.03 0.86
N GLU A 315 -13.04 -19.30 0.58
CA GLU A 315 -12.04 -20.05 1.32
C GLU A 315 -10.61 -19.72 0.88
N VAL A 316 -10.44 -19.53 -0.42
CA VAL A 316 -9.17 -19.22 -1.07
C VAL A 316 -9.41 -18.08 -2.05
N ALA A 317 -8.44 -17.17 -2.16
CA ALA A 317 -8.42 -16.13 -3.16
C ALA A 317 -7.10 -16.13 -3.94
N PHE A 318 -7.18 -16.12 -5.26
CA PHE A 318 -6.11 -15.65 -6.13
C PHE A 318 -6.22 -14.13 -6.26
N VAL A 319 -5.17 -13.39 -5.91
CA VAL A 319 -5.13 -11.93 -6.05
C VAL A 319 -4.35 -11.55 -7.32
N GLY A 320 -5.06 -11.02 -8.31
CA GLY A 320 -4.59 -10.71 -9.65
C GLY A 320 -3.67 -9.49 -9.75
N GLY A 321 -3.39 -9.12 -11.00
CA GLY A 321 -2.28 -8.24 -11.36
C GLY A 321 -0.91 -8.87 -11.07
N SER A 322 -0.88 -10.17 -10.77
CA SER A 322 0.25 -10.87 -10.18
C SER A 322 0.76 -12.02 -11.05
N LEU A 323 -0.06 -12.60 -11.93
CA LEU A 323 0.39 -13.51 -12.99
C LEU A 323 0.87 -12.76 -14.24
N VAL A 324 0.46 -11.50 -14.37
CA VAL A 324 0.93 -10.55 -15.39
C VAL A 324 1.79 -9.47 -14.73
N PRO A 325 2.71 -8.80 -15.45
CA PRO A 325 3.65 -7.83 -14.87
C PRO A 325 3.00 -6.47 -14.54
N HIS A 326 1.86 -6.48 -13.85
CA HIS A 326 1.16 -5.29 -13.34
C HIS A 326 1.51 -4.94 -11.90
N GLY A 327 2.21 -5.82 -11.19
CA GLY A 327 2.83 -5.54 -9.88
C GLY A 327 2.01 -5.94 -8.67
N GLY A 328 0.93 -6.70 -8.88
CA GLY A 328 0.04 -7.22 -7.86
C GLY A 328 -0.97 -6.18 -7.40
N HIS A 329 -2.08 -6.67 -6.86
CA HIS A 329 -3.05 -5.88 -6.12
C HIS A 329 -2.96 -6.14 -4.61
N ASN A 330 -3.74 -5.37 -3.85
CA ASN A 330 -3.76 -5.41 -2.40
C ASN A 330 -4.32 -6.74 -1.87
N PHE A 331 -3.43 -7.68 -1.55
CA PHE A 331 -3.81 -8.95 -0.96
C PHE A 331 -4.13 -8.87 0.55
N MET A 332 -3.86 -7.74 1.21
CA MET A 332 -4.17 -7.56 2.63
C MET A 332 -5.66 -7.65 2.92
N GLU A 333 -6.51 -7.17 2.02
CA GLU A 333 -7.97 -7.27 2.18
C GLU A 333 -8.41 -8.73 2.33
N ALA A 334 -7.77 -9.65 1.59
CA ALA A 334 -8.03 -11.08 1.70
C ALA A 334 -7.59 -11.63 3.06
N ALA A 335 -6.36 -11.30 3.47
CA ALA A 335 -5.80 -11.73 4.75
C ALA A 335 -6.63 -11.24 5.94
N ILE A 336 -7.06 -9.97 5.93
CA ILE A 336 -7.87 -9.36 6.99
C ILE A 336 -9.29 -9.95 7.01
N ALA A 337 -9.83 -10.30 5.85
CA ALA A 337 -11.14 -10.95 5.74
C ALA A 337 -11.12 -12.44 6.12
N GLY A 338 -9.96 -13.01 6.46
CA GLY A 338 -9.83 -14.43 6.85
C GLY A 338 -9.77 -15.40 5.67
N CYS A 339 -9.42 -14.94 4.47
CA CYS A 339 -9.32 -15.74 3.27
C CYS A 339 -7.87 -16.18 3.02
N ALA A 340 -7.63 -17.45 2.64
CA ALA A 340 -6.29 -17.90 2.26
C ALA A 340 -5.87 -17.27 0.94
N VAL A 341 -4.61 -16.86 0.82
CA VAL A 341 -4.12 -15.98 -0.25
C VAL A 341 -3.12 -16.71 -1.14
N VAL A 342 -3.42 -16.71 -2.44
CA VAL A 342 -2.51 -17.11 -3.50
C VAL A 342 -2.24 -15.94 -4.44
N THR A 343 -1.00 -15.77 -4.88
CA THR A 343 -0.60 -14.75 -5.85
C THR A 343 0.34 -15.33 -6.89
N GLY A 344 0.44 -14.69 -8.05
CA GLY A 344 1.49 -14.94 -9.04
C GLY A 344 2.83 -14.27 -8.68
N PRO A 345 3.84 -14.33 -9.58
CA PRO A 345 5.19 -13.88 -9.29
C PRO A 345 5.36 -12.35 -9.28
N HIS A 346 4.46 -11.58 -9.90
CA HIS A 346 4.65 -10.14 -10.11
C HIS A 346 4.02 -9.31 -9.00
N LEU A 347 4.76 -9.07 -7.92
CA LEU A 347 4.27 -8.32 -6.75
C LEU A 347 5.06 -7.04 -6.48
N PHE A 348 5.68 -6.41 -7.49
CA PHE A 348 6.57 -5.26 -7.26
C PHE A 348 5.93 -4.05 -6.55
N ASN A 349 4.60 -3.89 -6.59
CA ASN A 349 3.90 -2.85 -5.82
C ASN A 349 3.76 -3.21 -4.32
N PHE A 350 3.81 -4.51 -4.01
CA PHE A 350 3.60 -5.08 -2.67
C PHE A 350 4.77 -5.94 -2.19
N GLU A 351 5.93 -5.87 -2.85
CA GLU A 351 7.03 -6.85 -2.74
C GLU A 351 7.44 -7.10 -1.29
N SER A 352 7.71 -6.03 -0.55
CA SER A 352 8.09 -6.15 0.85
C SER A 352 7.03 -6.75 1.75
N LEU A 353 5.76 -6.50 1.46
CA LEU A 353 4.65 -7.03 2.24
C LEU A 353 4.47 -8.50 1.90
N ALA A 354 4.56 -8.84 0.62
CA ALA A 354 4.53 -10.21 0.13
C ALA A 354 5.69 -11.04 0.70
N ASP A 355 6.92 -10.50 0.71
CA ASP A 355 8.08 -11.17 1.29
C ASP A 355 7.88 -11.45 2.78
N HIS A 356 7.31 -10.50 3.53
CA HIS A 356 7.03 -10.67 4.95
C HIS A 356 5.98 -11.75 5.19
N PHE A 357 4.88 -11.74 4.43
CA PHE A 357 3.84 -12.76 4.51
C PHE A 357 4.34 -14.13 4.07
N GLN A 358 5.14 -14.20 3.01
CA GLN A 358 5.71 -15.45 2.50
C GLN A 358 6.71 -16.06 3.50
N GLN A 359 7.57 -15.25 4.13
CA GLN A 359 8.48 -15.71 5.18
C GLN A 359 7.73 -16.27 6.40
N ALA A 360 6.57 -15.70 6.70
CA ALA A 360 5.68 -16.18 7.75
C ALA A 360 4.73 -17.29 7.28
N GLU A 361 4.85 -17.78 6.04
CA GLU A 361 3.92 -18.76 5.43
C GLU A 361 2.43 -18.35 5.53
N ALA A 362 2.17 -17.04 5.51
CA ALA A 362 0.86 -16.41 5.57
C ALA A 362 0.29 -16.10 4.17
N LEU A 363 1.03 -16.44 3.11
CA LEU A 363 0.67 -16.26 1.70
C LEU A 363 1.44 -17.28 0.84
N CYS A 364 0.78 -17.82 -0.20
CA CYS A 364 1.43 -18.65 -1.21
C CYS A 364 1.71 -17.83 -2.49
N ARG A 365 2.96 -17.79 -2.92
CA ARG A 365 3.38 -17.13 -4.17
C ARG A 365 3.78 -18.19 -5.20
N GLY A 366 2.98 -18.34 -6.26
CA GLY A 366 3.30 -19.21 -7.39
C GLY A 366 4.17 -18.49 -8.41
N SER A 367 5.15 -19.19 -8.99
CA SER A 367 6.05 -18.67 -10.02
C SER A 367 5.46 -18.74 -11.44
N SER A 368 4.40 -19.53 -11.62
CA SER A 368 3.74 -19.80 -12.90
C SER A 368 2.24 -20.07 -12.71
N GLU A 369 1.49 -20.12 -13.81
CA GLU A 369 0.07 -20.52 -13.80
C GLU A 369 -0.13 -21.92 -13.17
N GLN A 370 0.79 -22.86 -13.45
CA GLN A 370 0.71 -24.21 -12.90
C GLN A 370 0.95 -24.22 -11.39
N GLU A 371 1.95 -23.50 -10.90
CA GLU A 371 2.18 -23.42 -9.44
C GLU A 371 1.03 -22.71 -8.72
N VAL A 372 0.44 -21.67 -9.32
CA VAL A 372 -0.78 -21.05 -8.77
C VAL A 372 -1.91 -22.09 -8.69
N ALA A 373 -2.09 -22.90 -9.73
CA ALA A 373 -3.09 -23.97 -9.72
C ALA A 373 -2.84 -24.98 -8.60
N ASP A 374 -1.59 -25.43 -8.44
CA ASP A 374 -1.21 -26.41 -7.42
C ASP A 374 -1.42 -25.87 -6.00
N GLN A 375 -1.09 -24.59 -5.75
CA GLN A 375 -1.30 -23.94 -4.46
C GLN A 375 -2.80 -23.78 -4.13
N VAL A 376 -3.60 -23.34 -5.11
CA VAL A 376 -5.06 -23.26 -4.96
C VAL A 376 -5.64 -24.64 -4.67
N PHE A 377 -5.22 -25.66 -5.43
CA PHE A 377 -5.64 -27.04 -5.23
C PHE A 377 -5.32 -27.54 -3.82
N ALA A 378 -4.08 -27.31 -3.34
CA ALA A 378 -3.65 -27.72 -2.01
C ALA A 378 -4.51 -27.05 -0.91
N LEU A 379 -4.75 -25.75 -0.99
CA LEU A 379 -5.52 -25.01 0.02
C LEU A 379 -7.01 -25.33 -0.01
N LEU A 380 -7.57 -25.65 -1.18
CA LEU A 380 -8.96 -26.11 -1.29
C LEU A 380 -9.11 -27.56 -0.78
N ASN A 381 -8.14 -28.44 -0.96
CA ASN A 381 -8.27 -29.83 -0.53
C ASN A 381 -7.79 -30.11 0.90
N GLN A 382 -6.92 -29.27 1.46
CA GLN A 382 -6.34 -29.46 2.78
C GLN A 382 -6.74 -28.32 3.72
N GLU A 383 -7.84 -28.54 4.45
CA GLU A 383 -8.38 -27.56 5.40
C GLU A 383 -7.34 -27.13 6.45
N ASP A 384 -6.60 -28.07 7.04
CA ASP A 384 -5.55 -27.75 8.03
C ASP A 384 -4.45 -26.86 7.45
N THR A 385 -4.06 -27.06 6.19
CA THR A 385 -3.06 -26.21 5.52
C THR A 385 -3.62 -24.81 5.28
N ARG A 386 -4.87 -24.73 4.83
CA ARG A 386 -5.60 -23.46 4.62
C ARG A 386 -5.73 -22.67 5.92
N LEU A 387 -6.26 -23.28 6.97
CA LEU A 387 -6.47 -22.64 8.27
C LEU A 387 -5.14 -22.24 8.93
N ARG A 388 -4.07 -23.02 8.76
CA ARG A 388 -2.73 -22.61 9.22
C ARG A 388 -2.27 -21.33 8.53
N GLN A 389 -2.43 -21.21 7.21
CA GLN A 389 -2.07 -19.98 6.49
C GLN A 389 -2.89 -18.78 6.98
N VAL A 390 -4.22 -18.93 7.08
CA VAL A 390 -5.12 -17.88 7.57
C VAL A 390 -4.75 -17.44 9.00
N ASN A 391 -4.49 -18.39 9.90
CA ASN A 391 -4.09 -18.09 11.28
C ASN A 391 -2.73 -17.37 11.35
N LYS A 392 -1.77 -17.71 10.49
CA LYS A 392 -0.49 -16.99 10.41
C LYS A 392 -0.69 -15.57 9.89
N ALA A 393 -1.54 -15.39 8.87
CA ALA A 393 -1.92 -14.07 8.36
C ALA A 393 -2.62 -13.21 9.41
N ASP A 394 -3.60 -13.75 10.14
CA ASP A 394 -4.30 -13.04 11.21
C ASP A 394 -3.32 -12.59 12.31
N ARG A 395 -2.39 -13.45 12.75
CA ARG A 395 -1.37 -13.05 13.73
C ARG A 395 -0.54 -11.84 13.29
N LEU A 396 -0.14 -11.77 12.02
CA LEU A 396 0.59 -10.62 11.48
C LEU A 396 -0.27 -9.35 11.48
N VAL A 397 -1.54 -9.49 11.09
CA VAL A 397 -2.51 -8.39 11.08
C VAL A 397 -2.76 -7.89 12.51
N GLN A 398 -3.08 -8.77 13.45
CA GLN A 398 -3.34 -8.39 14.85
C GLN A 398 -2.11 -7.74 15.50
N ALA A 399 -0.91 -8.22 15.22
CA ALA A 399 0.33 -7.60 15.71
C ALA A 399 0.51 -6.15 15.22
N SER A 400 -0.11 -5.79 14.09
CA SER A 400 -0.04 -4.45 13.51
C SER A 400 -1.30 -3.61 13.71
N ARG A 401 -2.36 -4.18 14.30
CA ARG A 401 -3.61 -3.48 14.55
C ARG A 401 -3.40 -2.33 15.55
N GLY A 402 -4.01 -1.18 15.26
CA GLY A 402 -3.83 0.04 16.03
C GLY A 402 -2.45 0.70 15.86
N ALA A 403 -1.67 0.31 14.85
CA ALA A 403 -0.39 0.96 14.54
C ALA A 403 -0.56 2.46 14.25
N ILE A 404 -1.65 2.83 13.58
CA ILE A 404 -1.98 4.24 13.31
C ILE A 404 -2.32 4.96 14.60
N ASP A 405 -3.16 4.38 15.45
CA ASP A 405 -3.53 4.95 16.75
C ASP A 405 -2.33 5.17 17.66
N ARG A 406 -1.48 4.14 17.81
CA ARG A 406 -0.24 4.25 18.57
C ARG A 406 0.69 5.31 17.98
N SER A 407 0.76 5.41 16.64
CA SER A 407 1.59 6.41 15.98
C SER A 407 1.09 7.82 16.25
N LEU A 408 -0.21 8.06 16.09
CA LEU A 408 -0.82 9.36 16.39
C LEU A 408 -0.70 9.73 17.86
N HIS A 409 -0.83 8.76 18.77
CA HIS A 409 -0.59 8.97 20.20
C HIS A 409 0.85 9.43 20.47
N GLN A 410 1.85 8.77 19.89
CA GLN A 410 3.26 9.19 20.00
C GLN A 410 3.50 10.59 19.41
N LEU A 411 2.77 10.96 18.36
CA LEU A 411 2.90 12.26 17.69
C LEU A 411 2.11 13.39 18.37
N SER A 412 1.19 13.06 19.28
CA SER A 412 0.30 14.02 19.93
C SER A 412 0.98 15.25 20.56
N PRO A 413 2.20 15.18 21.13
CA PRO A 413 2.87 16.37 21.68
C PRO A 413 3.20 17.46 20.64
N TRP A 414 3.24 17.10 19.35
CA TRP A 414 3.56 18.02 18.25
C TRP A 414 2.36 18.33 17.34
N LEU A 415 1.24 17.63 17.53
CA LEU A 415 0.01 17.95 16.82
C LEU A 415 -0.62 19.19 17.45
N PRO A 416 -0.93 20.23 16.66
CA PRO A 416 -1.71 21.35 17.15
C PRO A 416 -3.00 20.85 17.77
N GLN A 417 -3.34 21.30 18.98
CA GLN A 417 -4.67 21.05 19.53
C GLN A 417 -5.68 21.66 18.55
N GLY A 418 -6.55 20.82 18.00
CA GLY A 418 -7.58 21.26 17.07
C GLY A 418 -8.39 22.36 17.74
N GLY A 419 -8.29 23.58 17.21
CA GLY A 419 -9.22 24.63 17.57
C GLY A 419 -10.58 24.15 17.11
N VAL A 420 -11.45 23.81 18.05
CA VAL A 420 -12.89 23.72 17.79
C VAL A 420 -13.28 25.10 17.23
N GLN A 421 -13.54 25.17 15.93
CA GLN A 421 -14.28 26.27 15.31
C GLN A 421 -15.72 25.82 15.12
#